data_AF-A0A2E7QD84-F1
#
_entry.id   AF-A0A2E7QD84-F1
#
_cell.length_a   1.000
_cell.length_b   1.000
_cell.length_c   1.000
_cell.angle_alpha   90.00
_cell.angle_beta   90.00
_cell.angle_gamma   90.00
#
_symmetry.space_group_name_H-M   'P 1'
#
loop_
_entity.id
_entity.type
_entity.pdbx_description
1 polymer ?
#
loop_
_entity_poly.entity_id
_entity_poly.type
_entity_poly.pdbx_seq_one_letter_code
_entity_poly.pdbx_strand_id
1 'polypeptide(L)'
;MSHATENFILIEDGKETPVEVKVPELIIAGWTGSDVEAVEKHIEELAELGIPRPTTVPIYYRVAATRLTTADAIQVSGGESSGEAEAVLINIDGRLWAGVGSDHTDREAESTGIALSKQMCEKPVGPKLWPYDEVKDHWTELKLRGYAHIDGERVLYQEGTLAAMRSPEELIEKYVDGGSKLVDGNLMFQGTLAAIGGIRPATRFEMELEDPVLNRTLSHGYDVIELPVAG
;
A
#
# COMPACT_ATOMS: atom_id res chain seq x y z
N MET A 1 -14.97 -18.13 6.17
CA MET A 1 -13.62 -17.57 6.41
C MET A 1 -13.80 -16.08 6.69
N SER A 2 -12.97 -15.49 7.54
CA SER A 2 -13.01 -14.04 7.78
C SER A 2 -12.62 -13.29 6.50
N HIS A 3 -13.38 -12.26 6.14
CA HIS A 3 -13.09 -11.35 5.04
C HIS A 3 -13.42 -9.92 5.48
N ALA A 4 -12.81 -8.92 4.83
CA ALA A 4 -13.39 -7.58 4.81
C ALA A 4 -14.50 -7.51 3.74
N THR A 5 -15.40 -6.55 3.88
CA THR A 5 -16.40 -6.22 2.87
C THR A 5 -16.32 -4.72 2.66
N GLU A 6 -15.83 -4.32 1.49
CA GLU A 6 -15.64 -2.92 1.13
C GLU A 6 -16.44 -2.58 -0.13
N ASN A 7 -16.86 -1.32 -0.22
CA ASN A 7 -17.53 -0.80 -1.40
C ASN A 7 -16.53 -0.03 -2.25
N PHE A 8 -16.33 -0.49 -3.49
CA PHE A 8 -15.49 0.19 -4.47
C PHE A 8 -16.34 0.79 -5.59
N ILE A 9 -15.73 1.70 -6.34
CA ILE A 9 -16.25 2.33 -7.53
C ILE A 9 -15.29 2.02 -8.67
N LEU A 10 -15.75 1.18 -9.59
CA LEU A 10 -15.01 0.84 -10.81
C LEU A 10 -15.17 1.96 -11.82
N ILE A 11 -14.07 2.54 -12.29
CA ILE A 11 -14.06 3.64 -13.26
C ILE A 11 -13.50 3.13 -14.59
N GLU A 12 -14.39 2.85 -15.55
CA GLU A 12 -14.03 2.36 -16.88
C GLU A 12 -14.77 3.17 -17.94
N ASP A 13 -14.07 3.65 -18.97
CA ASP A 13 -14.64 4.49 -20.04
C ASP A 13 -15.45 5.70 -19.53
N GLY A 14 -15.03 6.28 -18.38
CA GLY A 14 -15.72 7.40 -17.73
C GLY A 14 -17.02 7.04 -16.99
N LYS A 15 -17.38 5.75 -16.95
CA LYS A 15 -18.52 5.24 -16.18
C LYS A 15 -18.06 4.78 -14.80
N GLU A 16 -18.77 5.23 -13.77
CA GLU A 16 -18.59 4.76 -12.40
C GLU A 16 -19.59 3.65 -12.08
N THR A 17 -19.11 2.48 -11.63
CA THR A 17 -19.96 1.35 -11.24
C THR A 17 -19.63 0.94 -9.81
N PRO A 18 -20.56 1.09 -8.85
CA PRO A 18 -20.35 0.64 -7.49
C PRO A 18 -20.37 -0.90 -7.42
N VAL A 19 -19.47 -1.46 -6.62
CA VAL A 19 -19.36 -2.90 -6.37
C VAL A 19 -19.05 -3.14 -4.90
N GLU A 20 -19.75 -4.10 -4.30
CA GLU A 20 -19.38 -4.64 -2.99
C GLU A 20 -18.42 -5.81 -3.22
N VAL A 21 -17.22 -5.74 -2.62
CA VAL A 21 -16.19 -6.76 -2.78
C VAL A 21 -15.89 -7.40 -1.43
N LYS A 22 -15.87 -8.73 -1.41
CA LYS A 22 -15.38 -9.50 -0.26
C LYS A 22 -13.89 -9.74 -0.44
N VAL A 23 -13.09 -9.23 0.49
CA VAL A 23 -11.64 -9.39 0.47
C VAL A 23 -11.25 -10.46 1.50
N PRO A 24 -10.97 -11.71 1.08
CA PRO A 24 -10.58 -12.76 2.01
C PRO A 24 -9.11 -12.61 2.45
N GLU A 25 -8.30 -11.94 1.64
CA GLU A 25 -6.86 -11.88 1.81
C GLU A 25 -6.31 -10.49 1.50
N LEU A 26 -5.55 -9.96 2.45
CA LEU A 26 -4.82 -8.71 2.33
C LEU A 26 -3.31 -8.99 2.36
N ILE A 27 -2.64 -8.65 1.26
CA ILE A 27 -1.23 -8.92 1.00
C ILE A 27 -0.48 -7.60 0.94
N ILE A 28 0.70 -7.57 1.53
CA ILE A 28 1.63 -6.44 1.43
C ILE A 28 2.96 -6.95 0.90
N ALA A 29 3.32 -6.53 -0.30
CA ALA A 29 4.62 -6.82 -0.89
C ALA A 29 5.65 -5.84 -0.34
N GLY A 30 6.65 -6.35 0.38
CA GLY A 30 7.78 -5.58 0.89
C GLY A 30 9.04 -5.81 0.07
N TRP A 31 9.98 -4.88 0.16
CA TRP A 31 11.27 -4.92 -0.55
C TRP A 31 11.10 -5.01 -2.06
N THR A 32 10.14 -4.27 -2.59
CA THR A 32 9.70 -4.35 -3.99
C THR A 32 10.55 -3.51 -4.94
N GLY A 33 11.66 -2.91 -4.50
CA GLY A 33 12.53 -2.10 -5.35
C GLY A 33 12.92 -2.82 -6.66
N SER A 34 12.80 -2.10 -7.79
CA SER A 34 13.13 -2.63 -9.12
C SER A 34 14.64 -2.79 -9.34
N ASP A 35 15.45 -1.98 -8.67
CA ASP A 35 16.90 -2.12 -8.65
C ASP A 35 17.32 -3.21 -7.64
N VAL A 36 17.58 -4.41 -8.15
CA VAL A 36 17.96 -5.57 -7.36
C VAL A 36 19.27 -5.35 -6.61
N GLU A 37 20.25 -4.67 -7.23
CA GLU A 37 21.54 -4.42 -6.59
C GLU A 37 21.41 -3.40 -5.45
N ALA A 38 20.61 -2.35 -5.65
CA ALA A 38 20.33 -1.37 -4.60
C ALA A 38 19.54 -1.98 -3.43
N VAL A 39 18.56 -2.85 -3.71
CA VAL A 39 17.82 -3.59 -2.68
C VAL A 39 18.76 -4.51 -1.89
N GLU A 40 19.62 -5.26 -2.58
CA GLU A 40 20.57 -6.17 -1.93
C GLU A 40 21.57 -5.40 -1.04
N LYS A 41 22.12 -4.30 -1.56
CA LYS A 41 23.01 -3.42 -0.78
C LYS A 41 22.31 -2.89 0.47
N HIS A 42 21.05 -2.47 0.36
CA HIS A 42 20.29 -1.99 1.51
C HIS A 42 20.04 -3.09 2.55
N ILE A 43 19.82 -4.33 2.12
CA ILE A 43 19.73 -5.50 3.01
C ILE A 43 21.06 -5.73 3.74
N GLU A 44 22.19 -5.61 3.05
CA GLU A 44 23.53 -5.73 3.66
C GLU A 44 23.78 -4.63 4.70
N GLU A 45 23.47 -3.37 4.39
CA GLU A 45 23.58 -2.24 5.32
C GLU A 45 22.75 -2.47 6.61
N LEU A 46 21.52 -2.99 6.47
CA LEU A 46 20.67 -3.29 7.63
C LEU A 46 21.16 -4.52 8.42
N ALA A 47 21.75 -5.50 7.74
CA ALA A 47 22.37 -6.65 8.40
C ALA A 47 23.58 -6.25 9.26
N GLU A 48 24.38 -5.27 8.82
CA GLU A 48 25.47 -4.69 9.63
C GLU A 48 24.97 -4.03 10.91
N LEU A 49 23.72 -3.53 10.90
CA LEU A 49 23.03 -2.95 12.06
C LEU A 49 22.31 -4.01 12.91
N GLY A 50 22.42 -5.30 12.57
CA GLY A 50 21.83 -6.41 13.32
C GLY A 50 20.37 -6.72 12.95
N ILE A 51 19.83 -6.11 11.89
CA ILE A 51 18.48 -6.41 11.39
C ILE A 51 18.54 -7.67 10.51
N PRO A 52 17.69 -8.68 10.77
CA PRO A 52 17.73 -9.92 10.01
C PRO A 52 17.31 -9.70 8.55
N ARG A 53 17.97 -10.41 7.64
CA ARG A 53 17.62 -10.42 6.22
C ARG A 53 16.19 -10.95 6.01
N PRO A 54 15.45 -10.47 5.00
CA PRO A 54 14.18 -11.05 4.65
C PRO A 54 14.37 -12.49 4.12
N THR A 55 13.37 -13.34 4.34
CA THR A 55 13.40 -14.75 3.90
C THR A 55 13.36 -14.90 2.38
N THR A 56 12.73 -13.95 1.69
CA THR A 56 12.65 -13.84 0.23
C THR A 56 12.68 -12.37 -0.16
N VAL A 57 13.09 -12.07 -1.40
CA VAL A 57 13.01 -10.72 -1.97
C VAL A 57 12.26 -10.81 -3.31
N PRO A 58 11.07 -10.19 -3.44
CA PRO A 58 10.29 -9.50 -2.41
C PRO A 58 9.82 -10.46 -1.29
N ILE A 59 9.42 -9.88 -0.17
CA ILE A 59 8.75 -10.59 0.94
C ILE A 59 7.27 -10.23 0.93
N TYR A 60 6.41 -11.14 1.38
CA TYR A 60 4.96 -10.91 1.45
C TYR A 60 4.49 -10.99 2.89
N TYR A 61 4.06 -9.86 3.43
CA TYR A 61 3.40 -9.80 4.72
C TYR A 61 1.91 -10.03 4.54
N ARG A 62 1.31 -10.72 5.51
CA ARG A 62 -0.12 -10.99 5.58
C ARG A 62 -0.68 -10.35 6.83
N VAL A 63 -1.77 -9.62 6.67
CA VAL A 63 -2.56 -9.08 7.78
C VAL A 63 -3.98 -9.60 7.69
N ALA A 64 -4.72 -9.51 8.80
CA ALA A 64 -6.14 -9.78 8.83
C ALA A 64 -6.86 -8.91 7.79
N ALA A 65 -7.69 -9.53 6.94
CA ALA A 65 -8.40 -8.80 5.90
C ALA A 65 -9.26 -7.65 6.46
N THR A 66 -9.77 -7.79 7.68
CA THR A 66 -10.52 -6.78 8.43
C THR A 66 -9.70 -5.56 8.87
N ARG A 67 -8.42 -5.46 8.47
CA ARG A 67 -7.65 -4.21 8.53
C ARG A 67 -7.91 -3.32 7.31
N LEU A 68 -8.34 -3.88 6.18
CA LEU A 68 -8.72 -3.10 5.00
C LEU A 68 -9.89 -2.17 5.34
N THR A 69 -9.83 -0.94 4.87
CA THR A 69 -10.94 0.01 5.00
C THR A 69 -10.91 1.09 3.92
N THR A 70 -12.08 1.57 3.53
CA THR A 70 -12.26 2.79 2.71
C THR A 70 -12.59 4.04 3.54
N ALA A 71 -12.56 3.92 4.87
CA ALA A 71 -12.88 5.02 5.78
C ALA A 71 -11.92 6.22 5.63
N ASP A 72 -12.42 7.38 6.03
CA ASP A 72 -11.71 8.66 6.11
C ASP A 72 -11.05 8.89 7.47
N ALA A 73 -11.06 7.89 8.36
CA ALA A 73 -10.33 7.91 9.61
C ALA A 73 -9.97 6.48 10.07
N ILE A 74 -8.85 6.36 10.77
CA ILE A 74 -8.43 5.15 11.47
C ILE A 74 -8.12 5.47 12.93
N GLN A 75 -8.06 4.45 13.77
CA GLN A 75 -7.66 4.58 15.17
C GLN A 75 -6.40 3.77 15.41
N VAL A 76 -5.38 4.40 15.98
CA VAL A 76 -4.07 3.79 16.19
C VAL A 76 -3.72 3.79 17.67
N SER A 77 -2.92 2.81 18.11
CA SER A 77 -2.46 2.72 19.49
C SER A 77 -1.27 3.67 19.69
N GLY A 78 -1.45 4.72 20.49
CA GLY A 78 -0.41 5.75 20.66
C GLY A 78 -0.17 6.59 19.40
N GLY A 79 0.85 7.44 19.45
CA GLY A 79 1.16 8.41 18.40
C GLY A 79 2.23 7.95 17.41
N GLU A 80 2.83 6.77 17.60
CA GLU A 80 4.00 6.32 16.84
C GLU A 80 3.62 5.42 15.67
N SER A 81 2.76 5.92 14.78
CA SER A 81 2.40 5.25 13.53
C SER A 81 2.47 6.23 12.35
N SER A 82 2.58 5.74 11.13
CA SER A 82 2.64 6.61 9.95
C SER A 82 2.08 5.96 8.70
N GLY A 83 1.61 6.78 7.76
CA GLY A 83 1.19 6.34 6.44
C GLY A 83 2.36 6.03 5.51
N GLU A 84 2.11 5.12 4.57
CA GLU A 84 3.00 4.74 3.47
C GLU A 84 2.13 4.63 2.22
N ALA A 85 2.16 5.63 1.34
CA ALA A 85 1.38 5.62 0.11
C ALA A 85 1.88 4.51 -0.81
N GLU A 86 0.95 3.77 -1.42
CA GLU A 86 1.21 2.66 -2.31
C GLU A 86 0.17 2.58 -3.44
N ALA A 87 0.57 2.04 -4.58
CA ALA A 87 -0.40 1.47 -5.51
C ALA A 87 -0.94 0.16 -4.94
N VAL A 88 -2.23 -0.13 -5.19
CA VAL A 88 -2.85 -1.41 -4.80
C VAL A 88 -3.45 -2.10 -6.01
N LEU A 89 -3.48 -3.42 -5.98
CA LEU A 89 -4.16 -4.25 -6.97
C LEU A 89 -5.17 -5.15 -6.30
N ILE A 90 -6.37 -5.22 -6.84
CA ILE A 90 -7.41 -6.15 -6.40
C ILE A 90 -7.95 -6.93 -7.59
N ASN A 91 -8.13 -8.23 -7.42
CA ASN A 91 -8.83 -9.03 -8.41
C ASN A 91 -10.33 -9.03 -8.11
N ILE A 92 -11.15 -8.57 -9.07
CA ILE A 92 -12.61 -8.53 -8.97
C ILE A 92 -13.16 -9.21 -10.22
N ASP A 93 -13.91 -10.29 -10.01
CA ASP A 93 -14.50 -11.13 -11.06
C ASP A 93 -13.46 -11.62 -12.10
N GLY A 94 -12.24 -11.95 -11.63
CA GLY A 94 -11.15 -12.46 -12.46
C GLY A 94 -10.35 -11.41 -13.26
N ARG A 95 -10.64 -10.12 -13.05
CA ARG A 95 -9.93 -8.97 -13.63
C ARG A 95 -9.22 -8.15 -12.55
N LEU A 96 -8.00 -7.70 -12.86
CA LEU A 96 -7.24 -6.83 -11.96
C LEU A 96 -7.70 -5.38 -12.09
N TRP A 97 -7.79 -4.72 -10.94
CA TRP A 97 -8.11 -3.31 -10.80
C TRP A 97 -7.04 -2.62 -9.95
N ALA A 98 -6.60 -1.45 -10.40
CA ALA A 98 -5.59 -0.63 -9.74
C ALA A 98 -6.23 0.46 -8.89
N GLY A 99 -5.66 0.66 -7.70
CA GLY A 99 -6.08 1.68 -6.74
C GLY A 99 -4.89 2.38 -6.09
N VAL A 100 -5.18 3.25 -5.13
CA VAL A 100 -4.20 3.85 -4.22
C VAL A 100 -4.55 3.49 -2.78
N GLY A 101 -3.54 3.16 -1.97
CA GLY A 101 -3.70 2.70 -0.60
C GLY A 101 -2.57 3.18 0.30
N SER A 102 -2.78 3.07 1.60
CA SER A 102 -1.74 3.32 2.60
C SER A 102 -1.47 2.06 3.39
N ASP A 103 -0.23 1.59 3.36
CA ASP A 103 0.24 0.56 4.29
C ASP A 103 0.60 1.19 5.65
N HIS A 104 -0.41 1.75 6.33
CA HIS A 104 -0.19 2.46 7.59
C HIS A 104 0.47 1.52 8.60
N THR A 105 1.57 1.94 9.20
CA THR A 105 2.45 1.04 9.97
C THR A 105 2.76 1.65 11.33
N ASP A 106 2.66 0.82 12.37
CA ASP A 106 3.04 1.12 13.74
C ASP A 106 4.58 1.04 13.90
N ARG A 107 5.23 2.15 14.21
CA ARG A 107 6.69 2.25 14.22
C ARG A 107 7.31 1.75 15.51
N GLU A 108 6.59 1.82 16.63
CA GLU A 108 7.04 1.18 17.86
C GLU A 108 7.05 -0.34 17.72
N ALA A 109 5.97 -0.94 17.23
CA ALA A 109 5.87 -2.38 17.00
C ALA A 109 6.85 -2.87 15.92
N GLU A 110 7.23 -2.02 14.97
CA GLU A 110 8.14 -2.38 13.87
C GLU A 110 9.53 -2.75 14.39
N SER A 111 9.98 -2.10 15.48
CA SER A 111 11.22 -2.43 16.19
C SER A 111 11.26 -3.86 16.73
N THR A 112 10.09 -4.45 16.97
CA THR A 112 9.92 -5.83 17.42
C THR A 112 9.68 -6.78 16.24
N GLY A 113 9.00 -6.32 15.19
CA GLY A 113 8.87 -7.07 13.94
C GLY A 113 7.93 -6.42 12.93
N ILE A 114 8.38 -6.40 11.66
CA ILE A 114 7.67 -5.78 10.54
C ILE A 114 6.27 -6.40 10.30
N ALA A 115 6.13 -7.72 10.45
CA ALA A 115 4.82 -8.36 10.28
C ALA A 115 3.82 -7.94 11.38
N LEU A 116 4.31 -7.76 12.62
CA LEU A 116 3.50 -7.31 13.74
C LEU A 116 3.07 -5.87 13.54
N SER A 117 3.99 -4.95 13.21
CA SER A 117 3.66 -3.54 12.99
C SER A 117 2.60 -3.33 11.93
N LYS A 118 2.71 -4.07 10.81
CA LYS A 118 1.71 -4.00 9.74
C LYS A 118 0.35 -4.49 10.21
N GLN A 119 0.29 -5.49 11.09
CA GLN A 119 -0.97 -6.02 11.62
C GLN A 119 -1.65 -5.08 12.63
N MET A 120 -0.90 -4.22 13.32
CA MET A 120 -1.45 -3.34 14.36
C MET A 120 -2.34 -2.22 13.81
N CYS A 121 -2.14 -1.83 12.56
CA CYS A 121 -2.87 -0.74 11.93
C CYS A 121 -3.81 -1.21 10.82
N GLU A 122 -4.85 -0.42 10.61
CA GLU A 122 -5.71 -0.47 9.43
C GLU A 122 -4.91 -0.18 8.15
N LYS A 123 -5.47 -0.58 7.01
CA LYS A 123 -4.93 -0.39 5.67
C LYS A 123 -5.93 0.41 4.82
N PRO A 124 -5.96 1.74 4.95
CA PRO A 124 -6.85 2.59 4.19
C PRO A 124 -6.59 2.47 2.69
N VAL A 125 -7.65 2.39 1.89
CA VAL A 125 -7.59 2.42 0.42
C VAL A 125 -8.61 3.39 -0.14
N GLY A 126 -8.28 4.02 -1.26
CA GLY A 126 -9.23 4.83 -1.99
C GLY A 126 -10.37 3.96 -2.55
N PRO A 127 -11.62 4.45 -2.54
CA PRO A 127 -12.76 3.66 -3.00
C PRO A 127 -12.82 3.54 -4.53
N LYS A 128 -12.05 4.34 -5.28
CA LYS A 128 -12.09 4.38 -6.74
C LYS A 128 -10.97 3.52 -7.32
N LEU A 129 -11.30 2.74 -8.35
CA LEU A 129 -10.37 1.81 -9.01
C LEU A 129 -10.39 1.98 -10.52
N TRP A 130 -9.24 1.84 -11.17
CA TRP A 130 -9.09 1.77 -12.62
C TRP A 130 -8.90 0.33 -13.09
N PRO A 131 -9.35 -0.04 -14.30
CA PRO A 131 -8.96 -1.31 -14.87
C PRO A 131 -7.45 -1.37 -15.04
N TYR A 132 -6.82 -2.43 -14.54
CA TYR A 132 -5.36 -2.58 -14.65
C TYR A 132 -4.89 -2.60 -16.12
N ASP A 133 -5.70 -3.18 -17.02
CA ASP A 133 -5.41 -3.22 -18.46
C ASP A 133 -5.26 -1.84 -19.11
N GLU A 134 -5.86 -0.80 -18.56
CA GLU A 134 -5.73 0.57 -19.08
C GLU A 134 -4.42 1.24 -18.68
N VAL A 135 -3.73 0.72 -17.65
CA VAL A 135 -2.52 1.34 -17.09
C VAL A 135 -1.28 0.46 -17.17
N LYS A 136 -1.42 -0.85 -17.43
CA LYS A 136 -0.30 -1.81 -17.43
C LYS A 136 0.84 -1.44 -18.39
N ASP A 137 0.51 -0.91 -19.57
CA ASP A 137 1.50 -0.62 -20.62
C ASP A 137 2.34 0.62 -20.31
N HIS A 138 1.87 1.48 -19.40
CA HIS A 138 2.55 2.69 -18.91
C HIS A 138 2.63 2.74 -17.38
N TRP A 139 2.61 1.57 -16.72
CA TRP A 139 2.53 1.48 -15.25
C TRP A 139 3.66 2.24 -14.55
N THR A 140 4.86 2.16 -15.11
CA THR A 140 6.07 2.80 -14.57
C THR A 140 6.05 4.33 -14.69
N GLU A 141 5.16 4.90 -15.50
CA GLU A 141 4.95 6.34 -15.66
C GLU A 141 3.98 6.92 -14.63
N LEU A 142 3.16 6.06 -13.99
CA LEU A 142 2.23 6.50 -12.94
C LEU A 142 3.01 7.13 -11.79
N LYS A 143 2.52 8.27 -11.29
CA LYS A 143 3.14 9.01 -10.19
C LYS A 143 2.37 8.76 -8.90
N LEU A 144 3.09 8.36 -7.87
CA LEU A 144 2.55 8.16 -6.54
C LEU A 144 3.00 9.32 -5.65
N ARG A 145 2.06 9.93 -4.93
CA ARG A 145 2.34 10.95 -3.93
C ARG A 145 1.69 10.61 -2.61
N GLY A 146 2.39 10.90 -1.53
CA GLY A 146 1.87 10.89 -0.17
C GLY A 146 2.05 12.26 0.45
N TYR A 147 1.06 12.72 1.20
CA TYR A 147 1.11 13.96 1.97
C TYR A 147 0.76 13.68 3.42
N ALA A 148 1.54 14.24 4.33
CA ALA A 148 1.37 14.11 5.76
C ALA A 148 1.01 15.47 6.36
N HIS A 149 0.06 15.51 7.29
CA HIS A 149 -0.22 16.70 8.09
C HIS A 149 0.55 16.62 9.41
N ILE A 150 1.62 17.41 9.50
CA ILE A 150 2.57 17.45 10.61
C ILE A 150 2.62 18.87 11.14
N ASP A 151 2.46 19.05 12.45
CA ASP A 151 2.40 20.37 13.10
C ASP A 151 1.36 21.33 12.48
N GLY A 152 0.27 20.78 11.95
CA GLY A 152 -0.81 21.53 11.28
C GLY A 152 -0.52 21.91 9.83
N GLU A 153 0.63 21.53 9.28
CA GLU A 153 1.04 21.82 7.91
C GLU A 153 0.98 20.57 7.03
N ARG A 154 0.46 20.73 5.82
CA ARG A 154 0.45 19.67 4.81
C ARG A 154 1.80 19.61 4.10
N VAL A 155 2.58 18.57 4.35
CA VAL A 155 3.91 18.37 3.75
C VAL A 155 3.88 17.28 2.70
N LEU A 156 4.63 17.47 1.61
CA LEU A 156 4.91 16.40 0.65
C LEU A 156 5.80 15.36 1.35
N TYR A 157 5.26 14.17 1.53
CA TYR A 157 5.85 13.12 2.36
C TYR A 157 6.48 12.02 1.49
N GLN A 158 5.88 11.68 0.36
CA GLN A 158 6.41 10.73 -0.62
C GLN A 158 6.11 11.25 -2.02
N GLU A 159 7.05 11.10 -2.95
CA GLU A 159 6.84 11.40 -4.38
C GLU A 159 7.79 10.57 -5.24
N GLY A 160 7.26 10.00 -6.31
CA GLY A 160 8.04 9.24 -7.29
C GLY A 160 7.15 8.57 -8.31
N THR A 161 7.75 7.88 -9.28
CA THR A 161 7.00 7.04 -10.22
C THR A 161 7.01 5.58 -9.76
N LEU A 162 6.04 4.79 -10.24
CA LEU A 162 6.02 3.36 -9.93
C LEU A 162 7.17 2.57 -10.59
N ALA A 163 8.01 3.20 -11.43
CA ALA A 163 9.25 2.62 -11.95
C ALA A 163 10.24 2.21 -10.84
N ALA A 164 10.13 2.78 -9.65
CA ALA A 164 10.96 2.43 -8.50
C ALA A 164 10.64 1.04 -7.91
N MET A 165 9.51 0.44 -8.29
CA MET A 165 9.07 -0.87 -7.82
C MET A 165 9.05 -1.89 -8.96
N ARG A 166 9.15 -3.18 -8.62
CA ARG A 166 8.91 -4.31 -9.52
C ARG A 166 7.52 -4.22 -10.13
N SER A 167 7.35 -4.83 -11.31
CA SER A 167 6.06 -4.80 -11.98
C SER A 167 5.00 -5.59 -11.20
N PRO A 168 3.72 -5.20 -11.33
CA PRO A 168 2.58 -5.99 -10.85
C PRO A 168 2.65 -7.47 -11.18
N GLU A 169 3.00 -7.82 -12.42
CA GLU A 169 3.08 -9.19 -12.90
C GLU A 169 4.16 -9.97 -12.15
N GLU A 170 5.35 -9.37 -11.99
CA GLU A 170 6.45 -10.00 -11.24
C GLU A 170 6.06 -10.21 -9.77
N LEU A 171 5.43 -9.21 -9.14
CA LEU A 171 5.00 -9.30 -7.75
C LEU A 171 3.88 -10.34 -7.56
N ILE A 172 2.97 -10.48 -8.50
CA ILE A 172 1.93 -11.51 -8.47
C ILE A 172 2.56 -12.89 -8.70
N GLU A 173 3.38 -13.06 -9.73
CA GLU A 173 4.03 -14.33 -10.09
C GLU A 173 4.81 -14.91 -8.91
N LYS A 174 5.60 -14.06 -8.24
CA LYS A 174 6.38 -14.46 -7.06
C LYS A 174 5.53 -14.75 -5.82
N TYR A 175 4.33 -14.17 -5.71
CA TYR A 175 3.42 -14.43 -4.60
C TYR A 175 2.66 -15.75 -4.76
N VAL A 176 2.11 -16.00 -5.96
CA VAL A 176 1.30 -17.19 -6.24
C VAL A 176 2.12 -18.39 -6.76
N ASP A 177 3.43 -18.41 -6.46
CA ASP A 177 4.38 -19.47 -6.84
C ASP A 177 4.29 -19.87 -8.32
N GLY A 178 4.42 -18.89 -9.22
CA GLY A 178 4.39 -19.08 -10.68
C GLY A 178 2.99 -19.02 -11.32
N GLY A 179 1.94 -18.72 -10.55
CA GLY A 179 0.63 -18.34 -11.10
C GLY A 179 0.62 -16.93 -11.70
N SER A 180 -0.37 -16.61 -12.53
CA SER A 180 -0.43 -15.32 -13.26
C SER A 180 -1.42 -14.30 -12.70
N LYS A 181 -2.19 -14.67 -11.66
CA LYS A 181 -3.26 -13.83 -11.11
C LYS A 181 -3.41 -14.03 -9.60
N LEU A 182 -3.75 -12.95 -8.92
CA LEU A 182 -4.28 -13.01 -7.56
C LEU A 182 -5.56 -13.85 -7.54
N VAL A 183 -5.84 -14.53 -6.43
CA VAL A 183 -7.15 -15.15 -6.22
C VAL A 183 -8.23 -14.07 -6.22
N ASP A 184 -9.42 -14.39 -6.72
CA ASP A 184 -10.54 -13.45 -6.76
C ASP A 184 -10.87 -12.88 -5.37
N GLY A 185 -11.05 -11.56 -5.28
CA GLY A 185 -11.23 -10.80 -4.06
C GLY A 185 -9.93 -10.43 -3.32
N ASN A 186 -8.78 -11.03 -3.62
CA ASN A 186 -7.53 -10.69 -2.93
C ASN A 186 -7.03 -9.29 -3.34
N LEU A 187 -6.52 -8.55 -2.35
CA LEU A 187 -5.90 -7.24 -2.54
C LEU A 187 -4.41 -7.28 -2.16
N MET A 188 -3.56 -6.71 -3.00
CA MET A 188 -2.12 -6.61 -2.80
C MET A 188 -1.63 -5.16 -2.88
N PHE A 189 -1.00 -4.73 -1.81
CA PHE A 189 -0.15 -3.54 -1.69
C PHE A 189 1.19 -3.79 -2.41
N GLN A 190 1.59 -2.89 -3.31
CA GLN A 190 2.71 -3.06 -4.26
C GLN A 190 4.07 -2.57 -3.74
N GLY A 191 4.11 -2.10 -2.50
CA GLY A 191 5.25 -1.46 -1.86
C GLY A 191 5.24 0.06 -2.02
N THR A 192 6.07 0.72 -1.22
CA THR A 192 6.06 2.17 -1.02
C THR A 192 7.38 2.83 -1.45
N LEU A 193 7.34 4.15 -1.59
CA LEU A 193 8.51 5.00 -1.84
C LEU A 193 9.17 5.45 -0.53
N ALA A 194 10.44 5.84 -0.58
CA ALA A 194 11.08 6.43 0.59
C ALA A 194 10.39 7.75 1.02
N ALA A 195 10.19 7.91 2.33
CA ALA A 195 9.63 9.15 2.89
C ALA A 195 10.65 10.29 2.82
N ILE A 196 10.24 11.43 2.28
CA ILE A 196 11.01 12.66 2.18
C ILE A 196 11.29 13.16 3.60
N GLY A 197 12.56 13.29 3.95
CA GLY A 197 13.01 13.68 5.29
C GLY A 197 12.89 12.58 6.36
N GLY A 198 12.56 11.34 5.98
CA GLY A 198 12.39 10.22 6.90
C GLY A 198 10.92 9.95 7.30
N ILE A 199 10.72 8.86 8.03
CA ILE A 199 9.40 8.43 8.48
C ILE A 199 8.97 9.25 9.71
N ARG A 200 7.73 9.74 9.72
CA ARG A 200 7.19 10.56 10.82
C ARG A 200 5.67 10.32 10.97
N PRO A 201 5.16 10.35 12.21
CA PRO A 201 3.71 10.38 12.45
C PRO A 201 3.05 11.61 11.84
N ALA A 202 1.75 11.47 11.56
CA ALA A 202 0.93 12.52 10.98
C ALA A 202 -0.49 12.43 11.53
N THR A 203 -1.12 13.59 11.74
CA THR A 203 -2.52 13.67 12.17
C THR A 203 -3.51 13.32 11.06
N ARG A 204 -3.06 13.44 9.81
CA ARG A 204 -3.78 13.05 8.60
C ARG A 204 -2.78 12.63 7.54
N PHE A 205 -3.13 11.61 6.78
CA PHE A 205 -2.37 11.15 5.63
C PHE A 205 -3.23 11.15 4.38
N GLU A 206 -2.68 11.66 3.28
CA GLU A 206 -3.32 11.72 1.97
C GLU A 206 -2.43 11.07 0.94
N MET A 207 -3.03 10.48 -0.08
CA MET A 207 -2.33 9.75 -1.12
C MET A 207 -2.99 9.95 -2.48
N GLU A 208 -2.16 10.00 -3.50
CA GLU A 208 -2.58 10.20 -4.88
C GLU A 208 -1.82 9.25 -5.81
N LEU A 209 -2.54 8.67 -6.77
CA LEU A 209 -1.98 7.97 -7.91
C LEU A 209 -2.40 8.70 -9.19
N GLU A 210 -1.46 9.40 -9.82
CA GLU A 210 -1.66 10.16 -11.06
C GLU A 210 -1.25 9.30 -12.25
N ASP A 211 -2.14 9.21 -13.23
CA ASP A 211 -1.86 8.70 -14.57
C ASP A 211 -1.62 9.89 -15.52
N PRO A 212 -0.36 10.18 -15.88
CA PRO A 212 -0.04 11.29 -16.77
C PRO A 212 -0.38 11.00 -18.24
N VAL A 213 -0.55 9.75 -18.64
CA VAL A 213 -0.85 9.34 -20.02
C VAL A 213 -2.34 9.55 -20.31
N LEU A 214 -3.20 9.13 -19.38
CA LEU A 214 -4.66 9.28 -19.48
C LEU A 214 -5.20 10.54 -18.77
N ASN A 215 -4.32 11.33 -18.13
CA ASN A 215 -4.62 12.59 -17.44
C ASN A 215 -5.75 12.47 -16.40
N ARG A 216 -5.58 11.55 -15.46
CA ARG A 216 -6.54 11.25 -14.38
C ARG A 216 -5.82 10.91 -13.08
N THR A 217 -6.49 11.06 -11.95
CA THR A 217 -5.90 10.83 -10.62
C THR A 217 -6.87 10.08 -9.71
N LEU A 218 -6.39 9.04 -9.02
CA LEU A 218 -7.04 8.47 -7.84
C LEU A 218 -6.50 9.19 -6.60
N SER A 219 -7.36 9.49 -5.65
CA SER A 219 -6.96 10.11 -4.38
C SER A 219 -7.78 9.54 -3.23
N HIS A 220 -7.17 9.54 -2.04
CA HIS A 220 -7.84 9.26 -0.78
C HIS A 220 -7.06 9.93 0.36
N GLY A 221 -7.72 10.13 1.49
CA GLY A 221 -7.05 10.61 2.68
C GLY A 221 -7.85 10.27 3.92
N TYR A 222 -7.13 10.05 5.01
CA TYR A 222 -7.70 9.62 6.27
C TYR A 222 -7.04 10.32 7.46
N ASP A 223 -7.84 10.59 8.47
CA ASP A 223 -7.38 11.12 9.75
C ASP A 223 -6.86 9.98 10.63
N VAL A 224 -5.85 10.28 11.43
CA VAL A 224 -5.22 9.34 12.36
C VAL A 224 -5.64 9.73 13.77
N ILE A 225 -6.51 8.92 14.37
CA ILE A 225 -7.02 9.14 15.72
C ILE A 225 -6.18 8.33 16.69
N GLU A 226 -5.31 9.01 17.44
CA GLU A 226 -4.53 8.40 18.49
C GLU A 226 -5.43 7.93 19.65
N LEU A 227 -5.29 6.66 20.02
CA LEU A 227 -5.88 6.07 21.21
C LEU A 227 -4.86 6.05 22.36
N PRO A 228 -5.31 6.27 23.60
CA PRO A 228 -4.43 6.21 24.76
C PRO A 228 -3.87 4.79 24.96
N VAL A 229 -2.55 4.70 25.16
CA VAL A 229 -1.88 3.46 25.58
C VAL A 229 -1.94 3.36 27.10
N ALA A 230 -2.74 2.42 27.62
CA ALA A 230 -2.87 2.17 29.05
C ALA A 230 -2.41 0.74 29.38
N GLY A 231 -1.22 0.62 29.98
CA GLY A 231 -0.64 -0.66 30.43
C GLY A 231 0.55 -1.11 29.61
#